data_AF-A0A2W6DCI1-F1
#
_entry.id   AF-A0A2W6DCI1-F1
#
_cell.length_a   1.000
_cell.length_b   1.000
_cell.length_c   1.000
_cell.angle_alpha   90.00
_cell.angle_beta   90.00
_cell.angle_gamma   90.00
#
_symmetry.space_group_name_H-M   'P 1'
#
loop_
_entity.id
_entity.type
_entity.pdbx_description
1 polymer ?
#
loop_
_entity_poly.entity_id
_entity_poly.type
_entity_poly.pdbx_seq_one_letter_code
_entity_poly.pdbx_strand_id
1 'polypeptide(L)'
;MSQLVAFINQNAGKLPGESVVAARRVTDTVRDVIDTSDDGELDVYAIISVKGIVNDYLPTTLRTYLALDPQVVDVRRPTGRTPKESLIDQITSLWAGADDVLTAARAKDADALVSQGSFLQTKFTGSDLDL
;
A
#
# COMPACT_ATOMS: atom_id res chain seq x y z
N MET A 1 11.36 -0.10 -4.15
CA MET A 1 10.16 -0.12 -5.02
C MET A 1 10.45 -0.54 -6.47
N SER A 2 11.43 0.07 -7.16
CA SER A 2 11.73 -0.19 -8.58
C SER A 2 11.95 -1.67 -8.93
N GLN A 3 12.68 -2.43 -8.10
CA GLN A 3 12.93 -3.85 -8.31
C GLN A 3 11.65 -4.71 -8.26
N LEU A 4 10.72 -4.40 -7.35
CA LEU A 4 9.44 -5.11 -7.24
C LEU A 4 8.55 -4.86 -8.46
N VAL A 5 8.50 -3.60 -8.92
CA VAL A 5 7.79 -3.25 -10.16
C VAL A 5 8.38 -3.96 -11.37
N ALA A 6 9.72 -3.98 -11.49
CA ALA A 6 10.39 -4.72 -12.55
C ALA A 6 10.08 -6.21 -12.51
N PHE A 7 10.07 -6.82 -11.31
CA PHE A 7 9.70 -8.22 -11.11
C PHE A 7 8.26 -8.52 -11.57
N ILE A 8 7.30 -7.67 -11.21
CA ILE A 8 5.90 -7.80 -11.67
C ILE A 8 5.84 -7.74 -13.20
N ASN A 9 6.46 -6.73 -13.81
CA ASN A 9 6.42 -6.52 -15.25
C ASN A 9 7.09 -7.67 -16.02
N GLN A 10 8.22 -8.17 -15.55
CA GLN A 10 8.93 -9.30 -16.16
C GLN A 10 8.12 -10.61 -16.14
N ASN A 11 7.23 -10.77 -15.15
CA ASN A 11 6.41 -11.97 -14.99
C ASN A 11 4.95 -11.77 -15.42
N ALA A 12 4.59 -10.62 -16.02
CA ALA A 12 3.20 -10.30 -16.36
C ALA A 12 2.52 -11.35 -17.25
N GLY A 13 3.26 -11.99 -18.17
CA GLY A 13 2.72 -13.06 -19.02
C GLY A 13 2.46 -14.40 -18.32
N LYS A 14 2.95 -14.58 -17.08
CA LYS A 14 2.76 -15.80 -16.27
C LYS A 14 1.76 -15.60 -15.12
N LEU A 15 1.39 -14.35 -14.85
CA LEU A 15 0.42 -13.99 -13.84
C LEU A 15 -0.96 -13.81 -14.50
N PRO A 16 -2.07 -14.06 -13.78
CA PRO A 16 -3.39 -13.63 -14.23
C PRO A 16 -3.38 -12.11 -14.44
N GLY A 17 -3.98 -11.64 -15.54
CA GLY A 17 -3.91 -10.22 -15.92
C GLY A 17 -4.42 -9.28 -14.82
N GLU A 18 -5.52 -9.65 -14.17
CA GLU A 18 -6.07 -8.92 -13.03
C GLU A 18 -5.13 -8.88 -11.82
N SER A 19 -4.34 -9.93 -11.58
CA SER A 19 -3.34 -9.95 -10.52
C SER A 19 -2.18 -8.99 -10.79
N VAL A 20 -1.80 -8.81 -12.06
CA VAL A 20 -0.78 -7.80 -12.45
C VAL A 20 -1.29 -6.40 -12.15
N VAL A 21 -2.52 -6.09 -12.55
CA VAL A 21 -3.16 -4.79 -12.29
C VAL A 21 -3.25 -4.54 -10.79
N ALA A 22 -3.75 -5.51 -10.02
CA ALA A 22 -3.86 -5.40 -8.57
C ALA A 22 -2.49 -5.22 -7.90
N ALA A 23 -1.46 -5.96 -8.32
CA ALA A 23 -0.11 -5.85 -7.76
C ALA A 23 0.52 -4.47 -8.06
N ARG A 24 0.30 -3.93 -9.26
CA ARG A 24 0.74 -2.57 -9.60
C ARG A 24 0.01 -1.54 -8.75
N ARG A 25 -1.29 -1.71 -8.54
CA ARG A 25 -2.08 -0.85 -7.64
C ARG A 25 -1.56 -0.84 -6.21
N VAL A 26 -1.15 -2.01 -5.67
CA VAL A 26 -0.45 -2.07 -4.38
C VAL A 26 0.83 -1.23 -4.42
N THR A 27 1.69 -1.42 -5.43
CA THR A 27 2.97 -0.67 -5.49
C THR A 27 2.79 0.83 -5.65
N ASP A 28 1.75 1.25 -6.35
CA ASP A 28 1.43 2.67 -6.57
C ASP A 28 0.85 3.27 -5.27
N THR A 29 -0.06 2.56 -4.59
CA THR A 29 -0.61 3.00 -3.28
C THR A 29 0.48 3.11 -2.22
N VAL A 30 1.41 2.15 -2.16
CA VAL A 30 2.54 2.24 -1.22
C VAL A 30 3.48 3.38 -1.56
N ARG A 31 3.66 3.71 -2.84
CA ARG A 31 4.40 4.91 -3.23
C ARG A 31 3.69 6.16 -2.72
N ASP A 32 2.38 6.26 -2.90
CA ASP A 32 1.61 7.40 -2.39
C ASP A 32 1.73 7.54 -0.87
N VAL A 33 1.80 6.45 -0.11
CA VAL A 33 2.07 6.48 1.34
C VAL A 33 3.43 7.12 1.64
N ILE A 34 4.47 6.69 0.93
CA ILE A 34 5.84 7.21 1.11
C ILE A 34 5.90 8.69 0.71
N ASP A 35 5.30 9.05 -0.41
CA ASP A 35 5.34 10.42 -0.93
C ASP A 35 4.53 11.37 -0.02
N THR A 36 3.43 10.90 0.59
CA THR A 36 2.67 11.67 1.60
C THR A 36 3.55 12.00 2.83
N SER A 37 4.52 11.14 3.15
CA SER A 37 5.43 11.35 4.28
C SER A 37 6.69 12.15 4.00
N ASP A 38 6.97 12.55 2.76
CA ASP A 38 8.10 13.46 2.52
C ASP A 38 7.84 14.86 3.14
N ASP A 39 6.57 15.18 3.49
CA ASP A 39 6.18 16.38 4.25
C ASP A 39 6.10 16.16 5.79
N GLY A 40 6.29 14.93 6.30
CA GLY A 40 6.23 14.60 7.73
C GLY A 40 6.50 13.12 8.08
N GLU A 41 7.05 12.82 9.26
CA GLU A 41 7.46 11.45 9.63
C GLU A 41 6.25 10.47 9.69
N LEU A 42 6.30 9.38 8.91
CA LEU A 42 5.37 8.25 9.03
C LEU A 42 5.37 7.74 10.47
N ASP A 43 4.21 7.35 10.97
CA ASP A 43 4.19 6.60 12.22
C ASP A 43 4.84 5.21 12.05
N VAL A 44 5.23 4.61 13.17
CA VAL A 44 5.90 3.30 13.19
C VAL A 44 5.06 2.21 12.54
N TYR A 45 3.72 2.27 12.67
CA TYR A 45 2.83 1.28 12.08
C TYR A 45 2.84 1.38 10.54
N ALA A 46 2.76 2.60 9.98
CA ALA A 46 2.86 2.83 8.55
C ALA A 46 4.21 2.35 7.99
N ILE A 47 5.32 2.64 8.70
CA ILE A 47 6.66 2.16 8.29
C ILE A 47 6.73 0.63 8.26
N ILE A 48 6.22 -0.04 9.30
CA ILE A 48 6.23 -1.51 9.38
C ILE A 48 5.37 -2.11 8.27
N SER A 49 4.16 -1.58 8.05
CA SER A 49 3.23 -2.03 7.02
C SER A 49 3.83 -1.89 5.62
N VAL A 50 4.37 -0.71 5.29
CA VAL A 50 5.04 -0.46 3.99
C VAL A 50 6.22 -1.41 3.79
N LYS A 51 7.08 -1.57 4.80
CA LYS A 51 8.24 -2.49 4.71
C LYS A 51 7.79 -3.94 4.53
N GLY A 52 6.76 -4.38 5.25
CA GLY A 52 6.20 -5.72 5.14
C GLY A 52 5.66 -5.99 3.73
N ILE A 53 4.82 -5.09 3.20
CA ILE A 53 4.23 -5.23 1.86
C ILE A 53 5.33 -5.30 0.78
N VAL A 54 6.32 -4.40 0.84
CA VAL A 54 7.32 -4.25 -0.22
C VAL A 54 8.38 -5.35 -0.18
N ASN A 55 8.81 -5.77 1.01
CA ASN A 55 9.96 -6.68 1.13
C ASN A 55 9.55 -8.13 1.33
N ASP A 56 8.33 -8.39 1.81
CA ASP A 56 7.88 -9.74 2.14
C ASP A 56 6.55 -10.08 1.45
N TYR A 57 5.44 -9.45 1.84
CA TYR A 57 4.11 -9.99 1.55
C TYR A 57 3.80 -10.06 0.06
N LEU A 58 3.87 -8.93 -0.67
CA LEU A 58 3.59 -8.94 -2.11
C LEU A 58 4.61 -9.79 -2.89
N PRO A 59 5.93 -9.64 -2.68
CA PRO A 59 6.92 -10.50 -3.32
C PRO A 59 6.70 -12.00 -3.07
N THR A 60 6.43 -12.40 -1.83
CA THR A 60 6.22 -13.81 -1.43
C THR A 60 4.94 -14.36 -2.05
N THR A 61 3.83 -13.62 -2.01
CA THR A 61 2.56 -14.01 -2.66
C THR A 61 2.75 -14.27 -4.16
N LEU A 62 3.42 -13.35 -4.87
CA LEU A 62 3.67 -13.49 -6.31
C LEU A 62 4.60 -14.68 -6.62
N ARG A 63 5.71 -14.82 -5.88
CA ARG A 63 6.65 -15.95 -6.08
C ARG A 63 6.02 -17.29 -5.80
N THR A 64 5.17 -17.36 -4.78
CA THR A 64 4.45 -18.59 -4.41
C THR A 64 3.54 -19.05 -5.54
N TYR A 65 2.79 -18.13 -6.16
CA TYR A 65 1.97 -18.47 -7.31
C TYR A 65 2.80 -18.86 -8.53
N LEU A 66 3.88 -18.12 -8.83
CA LEU A 66 4.77 -18.39 -9.97
C LEU A 66 5.51 -19.74 -9.87
N ALA A 67 5.63 -20.30 -8.66
CA ALA A 67 6.22 -21.61 -8.42
C ALA A 67 5.25 -22.78 -8.64
N LEU A 68 3.96 -22.52 -8.87
CA LEU A 68 2.97 -23.56 -9.11
C LEU A 68 3.11 -24.17 -10.50
N ASP A 69 2.76 -25.46 -10.60
CA ASP A 69 2.56 -26.11 -11.89
C ASP A 69 1.38 -25.44 -12.64
N PRO A 70 1.55 -25.00 -13.90
CA PRO A 70 0.46 -24.43 -14.69
C PRO A 70 -0.79 -25.31 -14.79
N GLN A 71 -0.67 -26.63 -14.61
CA GLN A 71 -1.81 -27.55 -14.64
C GLN A 71 -2.71 -27.44 -13.40
N VAL A 72 -2.22 -26.86 -12.29
CA VAL A 72 -2.97 -26.82 -11.03
C VAL A 72 -3.63 -25.47 -10.73
N VAL A 73 -3.29 -24.41 -11.47
CA VAL A 73 -3.71 -23.03 -11.14
C VAL A 73 -5.20 -22.77 -11.30
N ASP A 74 -5.88 -23.59 -12.13
CA ASP A 74 -7.33 -23.56 -12.34
C ASP A 74 -8.09 -24.68 -11.61
N VAL A 75 -7.37 -25.54 -10.87
CA VAL A 75 -7.98 -26.66 -10.14
C VAL A 75 -8.48 -26.19 -8.78
N ARG A 76 -9.79 -26.37 -8.53
CA ARG A 76 -10.43 -26.03 -7.26
C ARG A 76 -9.78 -26.81 -6.11
N ARG A 77 -9.40 -26.11 -5.04
CA ARG A 77 -8.80 -26.70 -3.83
C ARG A 77 -9.87 -26.95 -2.76
N PRO A 78 -9.57 -27.74 -1.70
CA PRO A 78 -10.50 -27.95 -0.58
C PRO A 78 -10.97 -26.66 0.12
N THR A 79 -10.19 -25.58 0.01
CA THR A 79 -10.57 -24.23 0.46
C THR A 79 -11.75 -23.64 -0.32
N GLY A 80 -12.20 -24.32 -1.38
CA GLY A 80 -13.23 -23.84 -2.26
C GLY A 80 -12.77 -22.65 -3.08
N ARG A 81 -11.49 -22.54 -3.44
CA ARG A 81 -10.93 -21.57 -4.40
C ARG A 81 -9.86 -22.23 -5.27
N THR A 82 -9.64 -21.72 -6.47
CA THR A 82 -8.47 -22.04 -7.30
C THR A 82 -7.27 -21.21 -6.83
N PRO A 83 -6.03 -21.64 -7.12
CA PRO A 83 -4.86 -20.81 -6.84
C PRO A 83 -4.90 -19.42 -7.48
N LYS A 84 -5.51 -19.26 -8.67
CA LYS A 84 -5.72 -17.95 -9.29
C LYS A 84 -6.61 -17.04 -8.43
N GLU A 85 -7.78 -17.52 -8.05
CA GLU A 85 -8.71 -16.76 -7.18
C GLU A 85 -8.02 -16.41 -5.85
N SER A 86 -7.30 -17.35 -5.25
CA SER A 86 -6.56 -17.11 -4.01
C SER A 86 -5.45 -16.07 -4.17
N LEU A 87 -4.77 -16.00 -5.32
CA LEU A 87 -3.76 -14.97 -5.59
C LEU A 87 -4.40 -13.58 -5.61
N ILE A 88 -5.52 -13.45 -6.30
CA ILE A 88 -6.23 -12.17 -6.48
C ILE A 88 -6.76 -11.67 -5.14
N ASP A 89 -7.38 -12.54 -4.35
CA ASP A 89 -7.88 -12.22 -3.02
C ASP A 89 -6.75 -11.72 -2.11
N GLN A 90 -5.58 -12.37 -2.14
CA GLN A 90 -4.42 -11.97 -1.36
C GLN A 90 -3.89 -10.59 -1.78
N ILE A 91 -3.68 -10.35 -3.08
CA ILE A 91 -3.19 -9.05 -3.57
C ILE A 91 -4.22 -7.94 -3.28
N THR A 92 -5.51 -8.23 -3.40
CA THR A 92 -6.59 -7.28 -3.06
C THR A 92 -6.56 -6.93 -1.57
N SER A 93 -6.30 -7.92 -0.71
CA SER A 93 -6.15 -7.69 0.74
C SER A 93 -4.92 -6.83 1.06
N LEU A 94 -3.81 -7.04 0.35
CA LEU A 94 -2.61 -6.20 0.47
C LEU A 94 -2.88 -4.77 -0.02
N TRP A 95 -3.68 -4.60 -1.07
CA TRP A 95 -4.06 -3.29 -1.57
C TRP A 95 -4.94 -2.56 -0.55
N ALA A 96 -5.95 -3.22 0.02
CA ALA A 96 -6.79 -2.64 1.06
C ALA A 96 -5.95 -2.19 2.28
N GLY A 97 -5.02 -3.03 2.74
CA GLY A 97 -4.12 -2.66 3.83
C GLY A 97 -3.21 -1.46 3.50
N ALA A 98 -2.73 -1.34 2.26
CA ALA A 98 -1.97 -0.17 1.82
C ALA A 98 -2.84 1.10 1.77
N ASP A 99 -4.08 0.98 1.32
CA ASP A 99 -5.06 2.07 1.22
C ASP A 99 -5.49 2.58 2.60
N ASP A 100 -5.65 1.68 3.56
CA ASP A 100 -5.91 2.03 4.97
C ASP A 100 -4.76 2.86 5.55
N VAL A 101 -3.51 2.45 5.30
CA VAL A 101 -2.31 3.20 5.73
C VAL A 101 -2.24 4.57 5.06
N LEU A 102 -2.53 4.66 3.76
CA LEU A 102 -2.56 5.93 3.02
C LEU A 102 -3.63 6.88 3.56
N THR A 103 -4.80 6.35 3.86
CA THR A 103 -5.91 7.11 4.44
C THR A 103 -5.52 7.66 5.81
N ALA A 104 -4.89 6.84 6.66
CA ALA A 104 -4.41 7.27 7.97
C ALA A 104 -3.32 8.35 7.87
N ALA A 105 -2.36 8.20 6.93
CA ALA A 105 -1.31 9.20 6.71
C ALA A 105 -1.90 10.56 6.30
N ARG A 106 -2.81 10.57 5.33
CA ARG A 106 -3.48 11.80 4.87
C ARG A 106 -4.31 12.48 5.96
N ALA A 107 -4.97 11.70 6.82
CA ALA A 107 -5.72 12.24 7.95
C ALA A 107 -4.80 12.96 8.95
N LYS A 108 -3.65 12.36 9.26
CA LYS A 108 -2.64 12.96 10.15
C LYS A 108 -2.12 14.31 9.62
N ASP A 109 -1.85 14.40 8.32
CA ASP A 109 -1.39 15.66 7.70
C ASP A 109 -2.45 16.75 7.73
N ALA A 110 -3.73 16.38 7.50
CA ALA A 110 -4.84 17.31 7.61
C ALA A 110 -4.98 17.87 9.04
N ASP A 111 -4.87 17.00 10.07
CA ASP A 111 -4.90 17.42 11.48
C ASP A 111 -3.73 18.33 11.85
N ALA A 112 -2.54 18.07 11.29
CA ALA A 112 -1.35 18.91 11.48
C ALA A 112 -1.55 20.31 10.89
N LEU A 113 -2.11 20.42 9.69
CA LEU A 113 -2.42 21.70 9.05
C LEU A 113 -3.44 22.52 9.84
N VAL A 114 -4.51 21.88 10.33
CA VAL A 114 -5.54 22.54 11.17
C VAL A 114 -4.93 23.05 12.48
N SER A 115 -4.06 22.26 13.11
CA SER A 115 -3.35 22.64 14.34
C SER A 115 -2.41 23.83 14.10
N GLN A 116 -1.67 23.82 12.98
CA GLN A 116 -0.82 24.94 12.59
C GLN A 116 -1.63 26.23 12.37
N GLY A 117 -2.79 26.15 11.70
CA GLY A 117 -3.69 27.28 11.50
C GLY A 117 -4.18 27.88 12.82
N SER A 118 -4.58 27.04 13.77
CA SER A 118 -5.02 27.44 15.11
C SER A 118 -3.91 28.13 15.91
N PHE A 119 -2.68 27.61 15.81
CA PHE A 119 -1.49 28.23 16.40
C PHE A 119 -1.19 29.60 15.78
N LEU A 120 -1.22 29.71 14.45
CA LEU A 120 -1.00 30.97 13.73
C LEU A 120 -2.06 32.01 14.13
N GLN A 121 -3.34 31.62 14.15
CA GLN A 121 -4.42 32.49 14.59
C GLN A 121 -4.17 33.00 16.01
N THR A 122 -3.89 32.11 16.96
CA THR A 122 -3.59 32.49 18.36
C THR A 122 -2.42 33.48 18.42
N LYS A 123 -1.33 33.21 17.70
CA LYS A 123 -0.12 34.04 17.69
C LYS A 123 -0.36 35.45 17.13
N PHE A 124 -1.15 35.56 16.06
CA PHE A 124 -1.32 36.82 15.30
C PHE A 124 -2.63 37.57 15.59
N THR A 125 -3.64 36.96 16.19
CA THR A 125 -4.86 37.66 16.66
C THR A 125 -4.92 37.82 18.18
N GLY A 126 -4.20 37.01 18.94
CA GLY A 126 -4.04 37.21 20.39
C GLY A 126 -2.99 38.26 20.76
N SER A 127 -2.12 38.66 19.83
CA SER A 127 -1.10 39.70 20.05
C SER A 127 -1.58 41.13 19.75
N ASP A 128 -2.78 41.30 19.19
CA ASP A 128 -3.36 42.61 18.81
C ASP A 128 -4.26 43.23 19.92
N LEU A 129 -4.28 42.65 21.12
CA LEU A 129 -5.07 43.12 22.27
C LEU A 129 -4.25 43.82 23.37
N ASP A 130 -2.95 44.00 23.16
CA ASP A 130 -2.08 44.82 24.01
C ASP A 130 -1.52 46.02 23.22
N LEU A 131 -2.38 46.97 22.81
CA LEU A 131 -2.00 48.33 22.41
C LEU A 131 -3.03 49.36 22.88
#